data_AF-D8UG69-F1
#
_entry.id   AF-D8UG69-F1
#
_cell.length_a   1.000
_cell.length_b   1.000
_cell.length_c   1.000
_cell.angle_alpha   90.00
_cell.angle_beta   90.00
_cell.angle_gamma   90.00
#
_symmetry.space_group_name_H-M   'P 1'
#
loop_
_entity.id
_entity.type
_entity.pdbx_description
1 polymer ?
#
loop_
_entity_poly.entity_id
_entity_poly.type
_entity_poly.pdbx_seq_one_letter_code
_entity_poly.pdbx_strand_id
1 'polypeptide(L)'
;MSFGGQKRGPVGLAAEALKEALVAKLQPGLKDSPINDGIYQAIKLVEAFLLSYKESEADLEALKSQIKRLMLSQARKLWEHIAKNAPAKAQEGGSGPPSASGLPSDRRSKSACVGGRPPPPQQPHQPQPGAPGGARKDLQEAASTSTAHTGVPLYSRNSSRSTGSSSLDWTLPQRTLNRKAYVRNGDFGRMTLVQDELARKAEAAQQLEEAERKKATLAMVQEQMEIVAKKKEEEREARRRAQLEMDEMVRQHQTRKRQEVEQRMLEHEVERLQLLEEERREREKAEQIARVNAAQRDQIKRALFAAMEEKAAAKAAAVEEEMRYNREYIKKMEADEAARRQAVAKRQEKMRQAFERGGGDALQASLEEQERVEAARAARLAAELEAKTLERERLDQERRKKMAEAAMRELDEQVAAREAERRAAAAEEERGRREQRRAEAEARRQREEEKAARRRAQSEAREAQKAALAEEHRRRYHEYREPFEDRYRWLHAGVLSGTQRAFNNLAVPEGKAAVLASLEL
;
A
#
# COMPACT_ATOMS: atom_id res chain seq x y z
N MET A 1 -11.56 48.02 -23.65
CA MET A 1 -12.55 48.10 -24.74
C MET A 1 -13.93 47.89 -24.14
N SER A 2 -14.68 48.97 -23.94
CA SER A 2 -16.06 48.91 -23.43
C SER A 2 -16.97 48.78 -24.65
N PHE A 3 -17.44 47.57 -24.92
CA PHE A 3 -18.42 47.34 -26.00
C PHE A 3 -19.74 47.99 -25.57
N GLY A 4 -20.28 48.88 -26.42
CA GLY A 4 -21.50 49.62 -26.13
C GLY A 4 -22.63 48.70 -25.67
N GLY A 5 -23.19 49.01 -24.51
CA GLY A 5 -24.22 48.23 -23.83
C GLY A 5 -25.53 48.25 -24.61
N GLN A 6 -25.65 47.38 -25.62
CA GLN A 6 -26.95 46.94 -26.09
C GLN A 6 -27.64 46.24 -24.92
N LYS A 7 -28.78 46.78 -24.49
CA LYS A 7 -29.59 46.21 -23.41
C LYS A 7 -29.98 44.79 -23.82
N ARG A 8 -29.39 43.78 -23.17
CA ARG A 8 -29.69 42.37 -23.41
C ARG A 8 -31.11 42.08 -22.93
N GLY A 9 -31.86 41.28 -23.70
CA GLY A 9 -33.18 40.81 -23.29
C GLY A 9 -33.13 39.91 -22.03
N PRO A 10 -34.30 39.50 -21.51
CA PRO A 10 -34.41 38.74 -20.26
C PRO A 10 -33.61 37.42 -20.29
N VAL A 11 -33.55 36.75 -21.45
CA VAL A 11 -32.76 35.53 -21.65
C VAL A 11 -31.26 35.80 -21.57
N GLY A 12 -30.79 36.92 -22.13
CA GLY A 12 -29.39 37.35 -22.04
C GLY A 12 -28.98 37.67 -20.60
N LEU A 13 -29.84 38.36 -19.85
CA LEU A 13 -29.63 38.65 -18.43
C LEU A 13 -29.58 37.36 -17.59
N ALA A 14 -30.44 36.38 -17.88
CA ALA A 14 -30.42 35.08 -17.20
C ALA A 14 -29.13 34.29 -17.51
N ALA A 15 -28.62 34.38 -18.74
CA ALA A 15 -27.35 33.78 -19.12
C ALA A 15 -26.15 34.49 -18.48
N GLU A 16 -26.17 35.81 -18.33
CA GLU A 16 -25.16 36.55 -17.56
C GLU A 16 -25.16 36.16 -16.08
N ALA A 17 -26.33 36.09 -15.45
CA ALA A 17 -26.45 35.63 -14.07
C ALA A 17 -25.92 34.19 -13.91
N LEU A 18 -26.14 33.32 -14.90
CA LEU A 18 -25.58 31.97 -14.91
C LEU A 18 -24.05 31.98 -15.01
N LYS A 19 -23.48 32.87 -15.84
CA LYS A 19 -22.03 33.06 -15.96
C LYS A 19 -21.44 33.52 -14.62
N GLU A 20 -22.05 34.53 -13.99
CA GLU A 20 -21.60 35.05 -12.69
C GLU A 20 -21.68 33.98 -11.60
N ALA A 21 -22.75 33.18 -11.57
CA ALA A 21 -22.89 32.07 -10.64
C ALA A 21 -21.81 30.98 -10.86
N LEU A 22 -21.37 30.75 -12.10
CA LEU A 22 -20.26 29.85 -12.40
C LEU A 22 -18.92 30.44 -11.97
N VAL A 23 -18.69 31.73 -12.23
CA VAL A 23 -17.46 32.43 -11.79
C VAL A 23 -17.35 32.44 -10.26
N ALA A 24 -18.45 32.66 -9.55
CA ALA A 24 -18.48 32.62 -8.08
C ALA A 24 -18.15 31.24 -7.50
N LYS A 25 -18.35 30.15 -8.27
CA LYS A 25 -18.00 28.78 -7.87
C LYS A 25 -16.55 28.40 -8.15
N LEU A 26 -15.79 29.22 -8.89
CA LEU A 26 -14.36 29.00 -9.05
C LEU A 26 -13.66 29.22 -7.70
N GLN A 27 -13.08 28.16 -7.14
CA GLN A 27 -12.28 28.28 -5.93
C GLN A 27 -10.89 28.82 -6.28
N PRO A 28 -10.48 30.01 -5.81
CA PRO A 28 -9.14 30.53 -6.04
C PRO A 28 -8.13 29.65 -5.30
N GLY A 29 -7.21 29.02 -6.04
CA GLY A 29 -6.11 28.20 -5.49
C GLY A 29 -6.04 26.76 -6.00
N LEU A 30 -7.11 26.21 -6.58
CA LEU A 30 -7.11 24.85 -7.17
C LEU A 30 -7.01 24.91 -8.70
N LYS A 31 -5.93 25.48 -9.26
CA LYS A 31 -5.81 25.66 -10.73
C LYS A 31 -5.86 24.34 -11.51
N ASP A 32 -5.51 23.22 -10.89
CA ASP A 32 -5.42 21.91 -11.55
C ASP A 32 -6.56 20.94 -11.16
N SER A 33 -7.64 21.43 -10.54
CA SER A 33 -8.78 20.58 -10.21
C SER A 33 -9.65 20.33 -11.45
N PRO A 34 -10.03 19.06 -11.76
CA PRO A 34 -10.92 18.75 -12.87
C PRO A 34 -12.31 19.40 -12.75
N ILE A 35 -12.71 19.82 -11.53
CA ILE A 35 -13.92 20.63 -11.33
C ILE A 35 -13.75 22.03 -11.91
N ASN A 36 -12.60 22.68 -11.68
CA ASN A 36 -12.36 24.03 -12.19
C ASN A 36 -12.27 24.02 -13.71
N ASP A 37 -11.66 23.00 -14.32
CA ASP A 37 -11.71 22.79 -15.78
C ASP A 37 -13.15 22.68 -16.31
N GLY A 38 -14.01 21.96 -15.58
CA GLY A 38 -15.43 21.88 -15.90
C GLY A 38 -16.14 23.23 -15.86
N ILE A 39 -15.86 24.02 -14.83
CA ILE A 39 -16.44 25.35 -14.66
C ILE A 39 -15.94 26.31 -15.75
N TYR A 40 -14.66 26.28 -16.11
CA TYR A 40 -14.12 27.09 -17.22
C TYR A 40 -14.75 26.73 -18.57
N GLN A 41 -14.95 25.43 -18.86
CA GLN A 41 -15.64 24.99 -20.06
C GLN A 41 -17.11 25.44 -20.06
N ALA A 42 -17.80 25.37 -18.92
CA ALA A 42 -19.16 25.85 -18.79
C ALA A 42 -19.26 27.37 -19.02
N ILE A 43 -18.32 28.16 -18.47
CA ILE A 43 -18.24 29.61 -18.70
C ILE A 43 -18.05 29.90 -20.20
N LYS A 44 -17.18 29.17 -20.90
CA LYS A 44 -16.98 29.32 -22.35
C LYS A 44 -18.25 29.02 -23.14
N LEU A 45 -19.05 28.02 -22.74
CA LEU A 45 -20.34 27.72 -23.36
C LEU A 45 -21.34 28.86 -23.16
N VAL A 46 -21.39 29.44 -21.96
CA VAL A 46 -22.26 30.60 -21.68
C VAL A 46 -21.80 31.83 -22.46
N GLU A 47 -20.49 32.08 -22.57
CA GLU A 47 -19.94 33.17 -23.37
C GLU A 47 -20.26 33.01 -24.86
N ALA A 48 -20.09 31.81 -25.41
CA ALA A 48 -20.46 31.51 -26.79
C ALA A 48 -21.97 31.73 -27.03
N PHE A 49 -22.81 31.34 -26.08
CA PHE A 49 -24.25 31.60 -26.13
C PHE A 49 -24.55 33.11 -26.12
N LEU A 50 -23.94 33.86 -25.21
CA LEU A 50 -24.09 35.32 -25.11
C LEU A 50 -23.60 36.05 -26.36
N LEU A 51 -22.55 35.55 -27.01
CA LEU A 51 -22.02 36.09 -28.28
C LEU A 51 -22.92 35.75 -29.49
N SER A 52 -23.74 34.71 -29.39
CA SER A 52 -24.65 34.31 -30.47
C SER A 52 -25.95 35.14 -30.54
N TYR A 53 -26.18 36.04 -29.57
CA TYR A 53 -27.37 36.91 -29.47
C TYR A 53 -28.71 36.18 -29.59
N LYS A 54 -28.76 34.90 -29.21
CA LYS A 54 -30.01 34.12 -29.20
C LYS A 54 -30.84 34.47 -27.97
N GLU A 55 -32.07 34.91 -28.18
CA GLU A 55 -33.04 35.20 -27.11
C GLU A 55 -34.09 34.08 -26.93
N SER A 56 -33.80 32.87 -27.43
CA SER A 56 -34.69 31.72 -27.28
C SER A 56 -34.55 31.08 -25.89
N GLU A 57 -35.66 30.95 -25.16
CA GLU A 57 -35.71 30.24 -23.88
C GLU A 57 -35.34 28.76 -24.03
N ALA A 58 -35.75 28.13 -25.14
CA ALA A 58 -35.42 26.73 -25.42
C ALA A 58 -33.90 26.52 -25.58
N ASP A 59 -33.20 27.47 -26.21
CA ASP A 59 -31.75 27.40 -26.34
C ASP A 59 -31.04 27.63 -24.99
N LEU A 60 -31.60 28.47 -24.11
CA LEU A 60 -31.11 28.65 -22.75
C LEU A 60 -31.28 27.37 -21.90
N GLU A 61 -32.40 26.67 -22.04
CA GLU A 61 -32.61 25.38 -21.37
C GLU A 61 -31.69 24.28 -21.90
N ALA A 62 -31.44 24.27 -23.22
CA ALA A 62 -30.46 23.38 -23.84
C ALA A 62 -29.04 23.65 -23.30
N LEU A 63 -28.66 24.93 -23.18
CA LEU A 63 -27.39 25.35 -22.58
C LEU A 63 -27.27 24.89 -21.12
N LYS A 64 -28.29 25.12 -20.29
CA LYS A 64 -28.33 24.65 -18.89
C LYS A 64 -28.15 23.14 -18.81
N SER A 65 -28.81 22.39 -19.70
CA SER A 65 -28.70 20.93 -19.78
C SER A 65 -27.32 20.46 -20.22
N GLN A 66 -26.67 21.18 -21.14
CA GLN A 66 -25.30 20.90 -21.57
C GLN A 66 -24.30 21.15 -20.44
N ILE A 67 -24.43 22.29 -19.73
CA ILE A 67 -23.60 22.61 -18.56
C ILE A 67 -23.78 21.56 -17.45
N LYS A 68 -25.02 21.14 -17.17
CA LYS A 68 -25.31 20.09 -16.17
C LYS A 68 -24.63 18.76 -16.54
N ARG A 69 -24.70 18.33 -17.80
CA ARG A 69 -24.02 17.11 -18.28
C ARG A 69 -22.50 17.22 -18.13
N LEU A 70 -21.94 18.37 -18.47
CA LEU A 70 -20.51 18.64 -18.34
C LEU A 70 -20.06 18.58 -16.87
N MET A 71 -20.78 19.25 -15.98
CA MET A 71 -20.50 19.23 -14.53
C MET A 71 -20.60 17.84 -13.93
N LEU A 72 -21.60 17.04 -14.30
CA LEU A 72 -21.74 15.66 -13.84
C LEU A 72 -20.60 14.76 -14.35
N SER A 73 -20.16 14.94 -15.59
CA SER A 73 -19.01 14.21 -16.14
C SER A 73 -17.72 14.53 -15.39
N GLN A 74 -17.48 15.81 -15.08
CA GLN A 74 -16.29 16.23 -14.33
C GLN A 74 -16.33 15.79 -12.86
N ALA A 75 -17.52 15.81 -12.24
CA ALA A 75 -17.72 15.24 -10.91
C ALA A 75 -17.35 13.74 -10.89
N ARG A 76 -17.80 12.95 -11.88
CA ARG A 76 -17.42 11.53 -11.99
C ARG A 76 -15.91 11.33 -12.09
N LYS A 77 -15.22 12.12 -12.93
CA LYS A 77 -13.75 12.08 -13.05
C LYS A 77 -13.05 12.41 -11.74
N LEU A 78 -13.54 13.41 -11.01
CA LEU A 78 -13.00 13.73 -9.69
C LEU A 78 -13.23 12.59 -8.69
N TRP A 79 -14.42 11.99 -8.67
CA TRP A 79 -14.70 10.81 -7.84
C TRP A 79 -13.78 9.63 -8.19
N GLU A 80 -13.53 9.37 -9.47
CA GLU A 80 -12.55 8.35 -9.91
C GLU A 80 -11.12 8.68 -9.47
N HIS A 81 -10.72 9.95 -9.54
CA HIS A 81 -9.39 10.38 -9.10
C HIS A 81 -9.23 10.27 -7.58
N ILE A 82 -10.25 10.64 -6.81
CA ILE A 82 -10.29 10.45 -5.35
C ILE A 82 -10.27 8.96 -5.02
N ALA A 83 -11.05 8.13 -5.73
CA ALA A 83 -11.06 6.69 -5.50
C ALA A 83 -9.70 6.02 -5.82
N LYS A 84 -9.00 6.49 -6.86
CA LYS A 84 -7.66 5.99 -7.23
C LYS A 84 -6.56 6.44 -6.26
N ASN A 85 -6.67 7.65 -5.71
CA ASN A 85 -5.66 8.24 -4.83
C ASN A 85 -6.00 8.12 -3.34
N ALA A 86 -7.16 7.56 -3.00
CA ALA A 86 -7.49 7.23 -1.62
C ALA A 86 -6.43 6.25 -1.08
N PRO A 87 -5.69 6.61 -0.02
CA PRO A 87 -4.63 5.76 0.49
C PRO A 87 -5.22 4.43 0.93
N ALA A 88 -4.66 3.32 0.43
CA ALA A 88 -5.00 1.95 0.80
C ALA A 88 -4.59 1.59 2.25
N LYS A 89 -4.69 2.54 3.19
CA LYS A 89 -4.37 2.40 4.61
C LYS A 89 -5.67 2.26 5.42
N ALA A 90 -6.36 1.13 5.27
CA ALA A 90 -7.39 0.69 6.23
C ALA A 90 -7.76 -0.80 6.12
N GLN A 91 -6.95 -1.65 5.45
CA GLN A 91 -7.30 -3.07 5.25
C GLN A 91 -6.32 -4.08 5.86
N GLU A 92 -5.33 -3.63 6.64
CA GLU A 92 -4.48 -4.51 7.44
C GLU A 92 -4.46 -4.04 8.89
N GLY A 93 -5.47 -4.43 9.67
CA GLY A 93 -5.47 -4.28 11.12
C GLY A 93 -6.86 -4.23 11.76
N GLY A 94 -7.28 -5.33 12.39
CA GLY A 94 -8.39 -5.38 13.36
C GLY A 94 -9.55 -6.27 12.92
N SER A 95 -9.53 -7.57 13.20
CA SER A 95 -10.04 -8.18 14.44
C SER A 95 -11.53 -7.92 14.70
N GLY A 96 -12.35 -8.96 14.45
CA GLY A 96 -13.55 -9.38 15.18
C GLY A 96 -14.59 -8.33 15.63
N PRO A 97 -15.88 -8.49 15.27
CA PRO A 97 -16.94 -7.71 15.91
C PRO A 97 -17.06 -8.12 17.40
N PRO A 98 -17.06 -7.18 18.37
CA PRO A 98 -17.46 -7.50 19.72
C PRO A 98 -18.98 -7.70 19.74
N SER A 99 -19.38 -8.89 20.18
CA SER A 99 -20.70 -9.23 20.67
C SER A 99 -21.10 -8.26 21.79
N ALA A 100 -21.87 -7.22 21.46
CA ALA A 100 -22.54 -6.37 22.43
C ALA A 100 -23.97 -6.91 22.67
N SER A 101 -24.06 -8.00 23.43
CA SER A 101 -25.28 -8.44 24.09
C SER A 101 -25.25 -7.95 25.53
N GLY A 102 -26.03 -6.94 25.87
CA GLY A 102 -26.15 -6.51 27.25
C GLY A 102 -26.76 -5.13 27.46
N LEU A 103 -28.06 -4.99 27.27
CA LEU A 103 -28.86 -4.07 28.06
C LEU A 103 -30.16 -4.75 28.53
N PRO A 104 -30.58 -4.52 29.79
CA PRO A 104 -31.69 -5.22 30.42
C PRO A 104 -33.01 -4.57 29.99
N SER A 105 -33.91 -5.37 29.41
CA SER A 105 -35.28 -4.92 29.17
C SER A 105 -36.13 -5.32 30.37
N ASP A 106 -36.52 -4.30 31.12
CA ASP A 106 -37.45 -4.40 32.22
C ASP A 106 -38.84 -4.87 31.78
N ARG A 107 -39.45 -5.61 32.70
CA ARG A 107 -40.81 -6.15 32.65
C ARG A 107 -41.84 -5.02 32.50
N ARG A 108 -42.71 -5.12 31.47
CA ARG A 108 -44.15 -4.90 31.66
C ARG A 108 -45.00 -5.53 30.56
N SER A 109 -45.50 -6.71 30.91
CA SER A 109 -46.80 -7.31 30.62
C SER A 109 -47.83 -6.43 29.89
N LYS A 110 -48.40 -6.92 28.78
CA LYS A 110 -49.75 -7.53 28.71
C LYS A 110 -50.28 -7.64 27.28
N SER A 111 -50.87 -8.81 27.01
CA SER A 111 -52.08 -9.00 26.17
C SER A 111 -51.88 -8.92 24.65
N ALA A 112 -51.64 -10.03 23.96
CA ALA A 112 -52.59 -11.08 23.54
C ALA A 112 -53.06 -10.91 22.09
N CYS A 113 -53.20 -12.08 21.43
CA CYS A 113 -53.90 -12.38 20.17
C CYS A 113 -52.95 -12.54 18.96
N VAL A 114 -52.49 -13.77 18.65
CA VAL A 114 -53.16 -14.88 17.92
C VAL A 114 -52.89 -14.80 16.41
N GLY A 115 -52.30 -15.88 15.88
CA GLY A 115 -52.02 -16.13 14.45
C GLY A 115 -50.51 -16.20 14.17
N GLY A 116 -49.84 -17.34 14.20
CA GLY A 116 -50.24 -18.65 13.69
C GLY A 116 -49.72 -18.83 12.26
N ARG A 117 -48.40 -19.03 12.09
CA ARG A 117 -47.82 -19.54 10.84
C ARG A 117 -46.61 -20.44 11.13
N PRO A 118 -46.55 -21.66 10.57
CA PRO A 118 -45.54 -22.65 10.94
C PRO A 118 -44.20 -22.40 10.21
N PRO A 119 -43.05 -22.77 10.80
CA PRO A 119 -41.77 -22.80 10.08
C PRO A 119 -41.64 -24.07 9.21
N PRO A 120 -40.99 -24.00 8.04
CA PRO A 120 -40.71 -25.17 7.20
C PRO A 120 -39.59 -26.07 7.78
N PRO A 121 -39.53 -27.34 7.38
CA PRO A 121 -38.82 -28.40 8.09
C PRO A 121 -37.30 -28.34 7.91
N GLN A 122 -36.60 -28.62 9.01
CA GLN A 122 -35.21 -29.06 9.01
C GLN A 122 -35.10 -30.37 8.21
N GLN A 123 -34.15 -30.41 7.28
CA GLN A 123 -33.69 -31.64 6.66
C GLN A 123 -32.25 -31.96 7.08
N PRO A 124 -31.90 -33.26 7.05
CA PRO A 124 -30.99 -33.86 8.00
C PRO A 124 -29.54 -33.89 7.51
N HIS A 125 -28.64 -34.07 8.47
CA HIS A 125 -27.31 -34.60 8.25
C HIS A 125 -27.35 -35.85 7.37
N GLN A 126 -26.55 -35.87 6.31
CA GLN A 126 -26.02 -37.10 5.74
C GLN A 126 -24.48 -37.14 5.86
N PRO A 127 -23.93 -38.31 6.24
CA PRO A 127 -22.49 -38.56 6.32
C PRO A 127 -21.92 -39.31 5.10
N GLN A 128 -20.57 -39.38 5.06
CA GLN A 128 -19.68 -40.29 4.28
C GLN A 128 -19.28 -39.89 2.85
N PRO A 129 -18.27 -40.55 2.21
CA PRO A 129 -17.11 -41.36 2.68
C PRO A 129 -15.77 -40.70 2.18
N GLY A 130 -14.53 -41.06 2.51
CA GLY A 130 -13.89 -42.35 2.75
C GLY A 130 -12.81 -42.63 1.69
N ALA A 131 -11.55 -42.23 1.98
CA ALA A 131 -10.26 -42.84 1.59
C ALA A 131 -9.73 -42.71 0.12
N PRO A 132 -8.45 -43.08 -0.19
CA PRO A 132 -7.28 -43.38 0.68
C PRO A 132 -5.93 -42.73 0.24
N GLY A 133 -4.95 -42.75 1.15
CA GLY A 133 -3.64 -43.36 0.86
C GLY A 133 -2.44 -42.45 0.50
N GLY A 134 -1.35 -42.59 1.28
CA GLY A 134 0.01 -42.20 0.90
C GLY A 134 0.78 -41.42 1.99
N ALA A 135 1.05 -41.98 3.17
CA ALA A 135 2.19 -42.87 3.48
C ALA A 135 3.47 -42.14 3.93
N ARG A 136 3.95 -42.58 5.12
CA ARG A 136 5.31 -42.49 5.71
C ARG A 136 5.66 -41.17 6.41
N LYS A 137 6.25 -41.16 7.61
CA LYS A 137 6.75 -42.19 8.54
C LYS A 137 7.01 -41.47 9.87
N ASP A 138 6.47 -41.97 10.97
CA ASP A 138 7.12 -41.85 12.27
C ASP A 138 8.35 -42.79 12.27
N LEU A 139 9.45 -42.37 12.90
CA LEU A 139 10.37 -43.21 13.68
C LEU A 139 11.55 -42.37 14.22
N GLN A 140 11.66 -42.41 15.55
CA GLN A 140 12.86 -42.63 16.36
C GLN A 140 14.03 -41.63 16.35
N GLU A 141 14.23 -41.07 17.55
CA GLU A 141 15.38 -41.31 18.44
C GLU A 141 16.79 -41.52 17.86
N ALA A 142 17.71 -40.85 18.56
CA ALA A 142 19.12 -41.18 18.73
C ALA A 142 20.05 -41.01 17.52
N ALA A 143 20.90 -39.98 17.58
CA ALA A 143 22.34 -40.16 17.52
C ALA A 143 23.07 -38.82 17.75
N SER A 144 23.65 -38.70 18.93
CA SER A 144 24.90 -37.97 19.14
C SER A 144 26.01 -38.69 18.36
N THR A 145 26.62 -38.04 17.37
CA THR A 145 27.96 -38.37 16.84
C THR A 145 28.47 -37.14 16.09
N SER A 146 29.54 -36.53 16.58
CA SER A 146 30.92 -36.78 16.11
C SER A 146 31.17 -36.24 14.70
N THR A 147 31.83 -35.08 14.63
CA THR A 147 32.81 -34.82 13.57
C THR A 147 33.85 -33.82 14.08
N ALA A 148 34.74 -34.32 14.92
CA ALA A 148 36.07 -33.76 15.12
C ALA A 148 37.02 -34.53 14.19
N HIS A 149 37.47 -33.95 13.07
CA HIS A 149 38.67 -34.36 12.34
C HIS A 149 38.96 -33.43 11.15
N THR A 150 39.90 -32.51 11.32
CA THR A 150 40.94 -32.27 10.31
C THR A 150 42.24 -32.07 11.05
N GLY A 151 42.98 -33.17 11.19
CA GLY A 151 44.35 -33.17 11.63
C GLY A 151 45.28 -32.78 10.49
N VAL A 152 46.21 -31.88 10.78
CA VAL A 152 47.56 -31.86 10.21
C VAL A 152 48.49 -31.27 11.29
N PRO A 153 49.40 -32.07 11.86
CA PRO A 153 50.70 -31.53 12.19
C PRO A 153 51.78 -32.38 11.51
N LEU A 154 52.57 -31.73 10.66
CA LEU A 154 53.78 -32.29 10.10
C LEU A 154 54.84 -32.41 11.20
N TYR A 155 55.34 -33.63 11.33
CA TYR A 155 56.60 -33.99 11.95
C TYR A 155 57.73 -33.10 11.43
N SER A 156 58.56 -32.58 12.36
CA SER A 156 60.00 -32.71 12.20
C SER A 156 60.63 -32.96 13.56
N ARG A 157 61.38 -34.05 13.62
CA ARG A 157 61.92 -34.74 14.78
C ARG A 157 63.44 -34.67 14.69
N ASN A 158 64.08 -34.64 15.87
CA ASN A 158 65.51 -34.87 16.14
C ASN A 158 66.41 -33.62 16.00
N SER A 159 67.32 -33.29 16.91
CA SER A 159 67.83 -34.01 18.08
C SER A 159 68.50 -33.02 19.02
N SER A 160 68.18 -33.08 20.31
CA SER A 160 69.03 -32.58 21.39
C SER A 160 69.88 -33.74 21.91
N ARG A 161 71.20 -33.59 22.00
CA ARG A 161 71.97 -34.18 23.11
C ARG A 161 73.38 -33.61 23.24
N SER A 162 73.68 -33.25 24.47
CA SER A 162 74.97 -32.86 25.01
C SER A 162 75.82 -34.08 25.39
N THR A 163 77.05 -33.79 25.80
CA THR A 163 77.97 -34.52 26.70
C THR A 163 78.60 -35.83 26.21
N GLY A 164 79.94 -35.83 26.15
CA GLY A 164 80.75 -36.92 26.69
C GLY A 164 81.86 -37.51 25.82
N SER A 165 83.11 -37.09 26.12
CA SER A 165 84.26 -37.97 26.44
C SER A 165 85.03 -38.76 25.36
N SER A 166 86.35 -38.80 25.62
CA SER A 166 87.45 -39.67 25.13
C SER A 166 88.21 -39.17 23.90
N SER A 167 89.41 -38.59 24.03
CA SER A 167 90.72 -39.12 24.49
C SER A 167 91.30 -40.20 23.57
N LEU A 168 92.19 -39.80 22.67
CA LEU A 168 93.09 -40.70 21.95
C LEU A 168 94.51 -40.13 22.04
N ASP A 169 95.19 -40.57 23.10
CA ASP A 169 96.64 -40.61 23.25
C ASP A 169 97.24 -41.56 22.21
N TRP A 170 98.27 -41.11 21.50
CA TRP A 170 99.22 -41.98 20.79
C TRP A 170 100.62 -41.68 21.29
N THR A 171 101.00 -42.37 22.37
CA THR A 171 102.37 -42.49 22.85
C THR A 171 103.03 -43.68 22.14
N LEU A 172 104.17 -43.43 21.49
CA LEU A 172 105.08 -44.44 20.95
C LEU A 172 106.50 -44.16 21.49
N PRO A 173 107.26 -45.15 21.96
CA PRO A 173 108.43 -44.91 22.80
C PRO A 173 109.78 -44.93 22.05
N GLN A 174 110.70 -44.10 22.56
CA GLN A 174 112.14 -44.34 22.77
C GLN A 174 112.89 -45.32 21.83
N ARG A 175 113.91 -44.87 21.09
CA ARG A 175 115.34 -44.88 21.51
C ARG A 175 116.35 -44.55 20.39
N THR A 176 117.42 -43.90 20.84
CA THR A 176 118.80 -43.82 20.30
C THR A 176 119.07 -43.13 18.97
N LEU A 177 119.69 -41.95 19.02
CA LEU A 177 121.09 -41.78 18.59
C LEU A 177 121.66 -40.44 19.07
N ASN A 178 122.42 -40.52 20.17
CA ASN A 178 123.44 -39.55 20.54
C ASN A 178 124.63 -39.69 19.57
N ARG A 179 124.94 -38.66 18.78
CA ARG A 179 126.31 -38.24 18.41
C ARG A 179 126.28 -37.10 17.39
N LYS A 180 126.50 -35.87 17.89
CA LYS A 180 127.49 -34.90 17.39
C LYS A 180 127.26 -33.57 18.12
N ALA A 181 127.73 -33.55 19.37
CA ALA A 181 128.26 -32.33 19.97
C ALA A 181 129.49 -31.89 19.14
N TYR A 182 129.78 -30.59 19.16
CA TYR A 182 130.89 -29.88 18.52
C TYR A 182 130.65 -29.31 17.12
N VAL A 183 129.68 -28.39 16.99
CA VAL A 183 129.89 -27.05 16.39
C VAL A 183 128.92 -26.06 17.10
N ARG A 184 129.13 -25.79 18.39
CA ARG A 184 128.23 -24.92 19.19
C ARG A 184 128.75 -23.50 19.43
N ASN A 185 129.97 -23.17 19.01
CA ASN A 185 130.62 -21.88 19.27
C ASN A 185 131.25 -21.26 18.01
N GLY A 186 130.51 -21.22 16.90
CA GLY A 186 130.89 -20.44 15.71
C GLY A 186 129.87 -19.34 15.46
N ASP A 187 130.33 -18.18 15.00
CA ASP A 187 129.51 -16.96 14.78
C ASP A 187 128.23 -17.18 13.96
N PHE A 188 128.20 -18.25 13.14
CA PHE A 188 127.03 -18.67 12.37
C PHE A 188 125.83 -19.10 13.23
N GLY A 189 126.06 -19.80 14.36
CA GLY A 189 124.99 -20.28 15.25
C GLY A 189 124.32 -19.17 16.07
N ARG A 190 125.07 -18.10 16.36
CA ARG A 190 124.50 -16.88 16.97
C ARG A 190 123.68 -16.09 15.95
N MET A 191 124.12 -16.04 14.69
CA MET A 191 123.40 -15.37 13.62
C MET A 191 122.04 -16.03 13.32
N THR A 192 121.99 -17.37 13.27
CA THR A 192 120.73 -18.11 13.07
C THR A 192 119.77 -17.95 14.24
N LEU A 193 120.25 -17.92 15.48
CA LEU A 193 119.40 -17.65 16.64
C LEU A 193 118.82 -16.22 16.62
N VAL A 194 119.62 -15.22 16.21
CA VAL A 194 119.14 -13.85 16.03
C VAL A 194 118.13 -13.75 14.89
N GLN A 195 118.33 -14.48 13.79
CA GLN A 195 117.37 -14.54 12.68
C GLN A 195 116.06 -15.24 13.09
N ASP A 196 116.13 -16.33 13.85
CA ASP A 196 114.96 -17.01 14.40
C ASP A 196 114.22 -16.14 15.44
N GLU A 197 114.95 -15.39 16.27
CA GLU A 197 114.35 -14.43 17.20
C GLU A 197 113.68 -13.26 16.48
N LEU A 198 114.25 -12.77 15.37
CA LEU A 198 113.63 -11.76 14.52
C LEU A 198 112.42 -12.31 13.77
N ALA A 199 112.47 -13.55 13.28
CA ALA A 199 111.35 -14.22 12.63
C ALA A 199 110.19 -14.43 13.62
N ARG A 200 110.47 -14.90 14.85
CA ARG A 200 109.44 -15.04 15.91
C ARG A 200 108.86 -13.70 16.33
N LYS A 201 109.66 -12.64 16.40
CA LYS A 201 109.16 -11.28 16.68
C LYS A 201 108.28 -10.75 15.52
N ALA A 202 108.63 -11.06 14.27
CA ALA A 202 107.83 -10.72 13.11
C ALA A 202 106.50 -11.50 13.06
N GLU A 203 106.51 -12.79 13.37
CA GLU A 203 105.30 -13.62 13.46
C GLU A 203 104.39 -13.16 14.61
N ALA A 204 104.96 -12.81 15.77
CA ALA A 204 104.20 -12.25 16.89
C ALA A 204 103.57 -10.88 16.53
N ALA A 205 104.28 -10.05 15.77
CA ALA A 205 103.74 -8.78 15.27
C ALA A 205 102.62 -9.01 14.24
N GLN A 206 102.76 -9.97 13.34
CA GLN A 206 101.69 -10.33 12.39
C GLN A 206 100.45 -10.88 13.09
N GLN A 207 100.61 -11.70 14.13
CA GLN A 207 99.47 -12.20 14.91
C GLN A 207 98.74 -11.08 15.66
N LEU A 208 99.47 -10.08 16.16
CA LEU A 208 98.85 -8.89 16.76
C LEU A 208 98.11 -8.05 15.72
N GLU A 209 98.70 -7.81 14.55
CA GLU A 209 98.02 -7.10 13.46
C GLU A 209 96.78 -7.85 12.96
N GLU A 210 96.83 -9.18 12.85
CA GLU A 210 95.64 -9.98 12.49
C GLU A 210 94.56 -9.95 13.57
N ALA A 211 94.94 -9.96 14.85
CA ALA A 211 94.00 -9.82 15.96
C ALA A 211 93.35 -8.43 15.97
N GLU A 212 94.11 -7.37 15.64
CA GLU A 212 93.60 -6.01 15.50
C GLU A 212 92.66 -5.87 14.29
N ARG A 213 93.01 -6.46 13.14
CA ARG A 213 92.12 -6.51 11.96
C ARG A 213 90.82 -7.25 12.26
N LYS A 214 90.88 -8.40 12.94
CA LYS A 214 89.69 -9.15 13.36
C LYS A 214 88.82 -8.32 14.32
N LYS A 215 89.43 -7.64 15.30
CA LYS A 215 88.71 -6.72 16.20
C LYS A 215 88.05 -5.57 15.44
N ALA A 216 88.74 -4.96 14.48
CA ALA A 216 88.18 -3.88 13.65
C ALA A 216 87.00 -4.36 12.79
N THR A 217 87.09 -5.55 12.17
CA THR A 217 85.97 -6.12 11.40
C THR A 217 84.76 -6.46 12.28
N LEU A 218 84.98 -6.98 13.48
CA LEU A 218 83.90 -7.25 14.44
C LEU A 218 83.22 -5.98 14.93
N ALA A 219 83.99 -4.92 15.19
CA ALA A 219 83.46 -3.62 15.57
C ALA A 219 82.56 -3.02 14.47
N MET A 220 82.98 -3.11 13.19
CA MET A 220 82.17 -2.65 12.06
C MET A 220 80.86 -3.44 11.90
N VAL A 221 80.91 -4.77 12.10
CA VAL A 221 79.71 -5.62 12.05
C VAL A 221 78.77 -5.32 13.23
N GLN A 222 79.30 -5.07 14.42
CA GLN A 222 78.51 -4.65 15.58
C GLN A 222 77.81 -3.32 15.33
N GLU A 223 78.50 -2.33 14.78
CA GLU A 223 77.93 -1.03 14.43
C GLU A 223 76.81 -1.15 13.38
N GLN A 224 76.99 -2.00 12.35
CA GLN A 224 75.93 -2.28 11.37
C GLN A 224 74.71 -2.96 12.01
N MET A 225 74.91 -3.88 12.95
CA MET A 225 73.81 -4.53 13.68
C MET A 225 73.06 -3.54 14.58
N GLU A 226 73.76 -2.62 15.23
CA GLU A 226 73.14 -1.55 16.03
C GLU A 226 72.33 -0.58 15.16
N ILE A 227 72.82 -0.22 13.98
CA ILE A 227 72.07 0.62 13.03
C ILE A 227 70.80 -0.10 12.55
N VAL A 228 70.86 -1.40 12.27
CA VAL A 228 69.68 -2.20 11.88
C VAL A 228 68.70 -2.35 13.05
N ALA A 229 69.20 -2.51 14.28
CA ALA A 229 68.36 -2.57 15.47
C ALA A 229 67.61 -1.24 15.69
N LYS A 230 68.30 -0.10 15.61
CA LYS A 230 67.70 1.24 15.71
C LYS A 230 66.64 1.47 14.63
N LYS A 231 66.91 1.12 13.37
CA LYS A 231 65.91 1.22 12.28
C LYS A 231 64.67 0.35 12.53
N LYS A 232 64.85 -0.86 13.09
CA LYS A 232 63.71 -1.73 13.44
C LYS A 232 62.89 -1.19 14.60
N GLU A 233 63.52 -0.50 15.56
CA GLU A 233 62.82 0.16 16.66
C GLU A 233 62.04 1.37 16.17
N GLU A 234 62.64 2.23 15.35
CA GLU A 234 61.96 3.36 14.70
C GLU A 234 60.77 2.92 13.85
N GLU A 235 60.89 1.82 13.08
CA GLU A 235 59.79 1.29 12.28
C GLU A 235 58.65 0.74 13.16
N ARG A 236 58.97 0.11 14.30
CA ARG A 236 57.96 -0.34 15.26
C ARG A 236 57.25 0.83 15.93
N GLU A 237 57.98 1.89 16.27
CA GLU A 237 57.38 3.11 16.82
C GLU A 237 56.51 3.83 15.80
N ALA A 238 56.95 3.93 14.54
CA ALA A 238 56.16 4.50 13.45
C ALA A 238 54.87 3.71 13.21
N ARG A 239 54.94 2.37 13.22
CA ARG A 239 53.74 1.51 13.12
C ARG A 239 52.79 1.69 14.30
N ARG A 240 53.31 1.85 15.52
CA ARG A 240 52.47 2.15 16.70
C ARG A 240 51.80 3.51 16.61
N ARG A 241 52.50 4.55 16.13
CA ARG A 241 51.91 5.88 15.91
C ARG A 241 50.81 5.83 14.85
N ALA A 242 51.05 5.16 13.72
CA ALA A 242 50.03 4.98 12.67
C ALA A 242 48.79 4.21 13.16
N GLN A 243 48.97 3.20 14.03
CA GLN A 243 47.85 2.50 14.67
C GLN A 243 47.04 3.41 15.60
N LEU A 244 47.71 4.21 16.42
CA LEU A 244 47.03 5.16 17.31
C LEU A 244 46.27 6.24 16.54
N GLU A 245 46.85 6.78 15.46
CA GLU A 245 46.19 7.75 14.58
C GLU A 245 44.96 7.14 13.89
N MET A 246 45.05 5.89 13.41
CA MET A 246 43.92 5.18 12.83
C MET A 246 42.81 4.94 13.86
N ASP A 247 43.17 4.50 15.08
CA ASP A 247 42.22 4.28 16.17
C ASP A 247 41.54 5.58 16.61
N GLU A 248 42.27 6.70 16.62
CA GLU A 248 41.73 8.03 16.91
C GLU A 248 40.74 8.48 15.83
N MET A 249 41.07 8.28 14.55
CA MET A 249 40.16 8.55 13.43
C MET A 249 38.88 7.69 13.48
N VAL A 250 39.00 6.41 13.86
CA VAL A 250 37.85 5.52 14.06
C VAL A 250 36.97 6.02 15.21
N ARG A 251 37.56 6.46 16.33
CA ARG A 251 36.81 7.04 17.46
C ARG A 251 36.07 8.32 17.07
N GLN A 252 36.72 9.23 16.35
CA GLN A 252 36.09 10.46 15.86
C GLN A 252 34.93 10.18 14.88
N HIS A 253 35.08 9.18 14.02
CA HIS A 253 34.00 8.79 13.13
C HIS A 253 32.83 8.14 13.87
N GLN A 254 33.10 7.35 14.92
CA GLN A 254 32.04 6.80 15.78
C GLN A 254 31.30 7.88 16.57
N THR A 255 31.99 8.90 17.09
CA THR A 255 31.34 10.01 17.79
C THR A 255 30.48 10.86 16.85
N ARG A 256 30.96 11.16 15.65
CA ARG A 256 30.15 11.84 14.61
C ARG A 256 28.89 11.04 14.26
N LYS A 257 29.01 9.73 14.06
CA LYS A 257 27.85 8.86 13.81
C LYS A 257 26.84 8.84 14.97
N ARG A 258 27.31 8.87 16.22
CA ARG A 258 26.41 8.96 17.38
C ARG A 258 25.66 10.28 17.41
N GLN A 259 26.36 11.40 17.15
CA GLN A 259 25.75 12.72 17.07
C GLN A 259 24.73 12.83 15.93
N GLU A 260 25.04 12.28 14.75
CA GLU A 260 24.09 12.24 13.62
C GLU A 260 22.84 11.42 13.94
N VAL A 261 22.98 10.29 14.66
CA VAL A 261 21.83 9.48 15.09
C VAL A 261 21.01 10.24 16.14
N GLU A 262 21.64 10.87 17.12
CA GLU A 262 20.95 11.70 18.13
C GLU A 262 20.20 12.87 17.47
N GLN A 263 20.81 13.55 16.50
CA GLN A 263 20.16 14.62 15.74
C GLN A 263 18.94 14.11 14.95
N ARG A 264 19.06 12.98 14.26
CA ARG A 264 17.92 12.38 13.53
C ARG A 264 16.78 11.96 14.47
N MET A 265 17.11 11.49 15.67
CA MET A 265 16.09 11.15 16.67
C MET A 265 15.35 12.41 17.15
N LEU A 266 16.08 13.50 17.41
CA LEU A 266 15.49 14.79 17.79
C LEU A 266 14.64 15.39 16.65
N GLU A 267 15.12 15.34 15.41
CA GLU A 267 14.36 15.76 14.23
C GLU A 267 13.05 14.97 14.11
N HIS A 268 13.10 13.65 14.26
CA HIS A 268 11.91 12.79 14.20
C HIS A 268 10.94 13.03 15.38
N GLU A 269 11.44 13.37 16.57
CA GLU A 269 10.60 13.78 17.70
C GLU A 269 9.90 15.12 17.44
N VAL A 270 10.61 16.09 16.87
CA VAL A 270 10.04 17.39 16.46
C VAL A 270 8.99 17.20 15.36
N GLU A 271 9.28 16.39 14.35
CA GLU A 271 8.31 16.06 13.28
C GLU A 271 7.05 15.40 13.86
N ARG A 272 7.20 14.47 14.81
CA ARG A 272 6.04 13.87 15.51
C ARG A 272 5.20 14.89 16.25
N LEU A 273 5.84 15.83 16.95
CA LEU A 273 5.11 16.88 17.67
C LEU A 273 4.40 17.83 16.69
N GLN A 274 5.04 18.18 15.57
CA GLN A 274 4.42 19.00 14.52
C GLN A 274 3.19 18.30 13.92
N LEU A 275 3.28 17.00 13.61
CA LEU A 275 2.13 16.24 13.11
C LEU A 275 0.96 16.21 14.11
N LEU A 276 1.24 16.10 15.41
CA LEU A 276 0.19 16.14 16.45
C LEU A 276 -0.45 17.54 16.56
N GLU A 277 0.33 18.61 16.39
CA GLU A 277 -0.20 19.97 16.37
C GLU A 277 -1.05 20.24 15.12
N GLU A 278 -0.62 19.75 13.96
CA GLU A 278 -1.39 19.83 12.71
C GLU A 278 -2.71 19.06 12.84
N GLU A 279 -2.68 17.84 13.40
CA GLU A 279 -3.89 17.05 13.63
C GLU A 279 -4.86 17.77 14.60
N ARG A 280 -4.35 18.43 15.65
CA ARG A 280 -5.18 19.26 16.54
C ARG A 280 -5.80 20.44 15.81
N ARG A 281 -5.02 21.16 14.99
CA ARG A 281 -5.54 22.29 14.18
C ARG A 281 -6.58 21.82 13.16
N GLU A 282 -6.41 20.65 12.57
CA GLU A 282 -7.38 20.06 11.65
C GLU A 282 -8.67 19.66 12.36
N ARG A 283 -8.58 19.05 13.55
CA ARG A 283 -9.74 18.73 14.39
C ARG A 283 -10.51 19.99 14.80
N GLU A 284 -9.80 21.04 15.22
CA GLU A 284 -10.43 22.33 15.56
C GLU A 284 -11.12 22.96 14.36
N LYS A 285 -10.50 22.95 13.18
CA LYS A 285 -11.13 23.43 11.94
C LYS A 285 -12.36 22.59 11.57
N ALA A 286 -12.28 21.27 11.69
CA ALA A 286 -13.40 20.37 11.43
C ALA A 286 -14.56 20.62 12.41
N GLU A 287 -14.28 20.83 13.69
CA GLU A 287 -15.28 21.19 14.70
C GLU A 287 -15.90 22.56 14.42
N GLN A 288 -15.11 23.56 14.04
CA GLN A 288 -15.63 24.88 13.66
C GLN A 288 -16.57 24.77 12.44
N ILE A 289 -16.17 24.03 11.40
CA ILE A 289 -17.01 23.77 10.23
C ILE A 289 -18.28 23.02 10.63
N ALA A 290 -18.19 22.03 11.52
CA ALA A 290 -19.35 21.28 12.02
C ALA A 290 -20.32 22.19 12.80
N ARG A 291 -19.81 23.10 13.64
CA ARG A 291 -20.62 24.09 14.37
C ARG A 291 -21.31 25.08 13.43
N VAL A 292 -20.61 25.59 12.42
CA VAL A 292 -21.19 26.49 11.41
C VAL A 292 -22.27 25.77 10.61
N ASN A 293 -22.02 24.53 10.17
CA ASN A 293 -23.00 23.73 9.44
C ASN A 293 -24.23 23.39 10.30
N ALA A 294 -24.04 23.11 11.60
CA ALA A 294 -25.14 22.89 12.52
C ALA A 294 -25.99 24.16 12.68
N ALA A 295 -25.35 25.31 12.88
CA ALA A 295 -26.04 26.60 12.97
C ALA A 295 -26.81 26.94 11.69
N GLN A 296 -26.24 26.68 10.51
CA GLN A 296 -26.92 26.86 9.22
C GLN A 296 -28.13 25.93 9.08
N ARG A 297 -28.01 24.67 9.48
CA ARG A 297 -29.15 23.72 9.47
C ARG A 297 -30.26 24.19 10.39
N ASP A 298 -29.93 24.72 11.56
CA ASP A 298 -30.94 25.22 12.49
C ASP A 298 -31.59 26.51 12.00
N GLN A 299 -30.84 27.40 11.33
CA GLN A 299 -31.41 28.56 10.62
C GLN A 299 -32.37 28.13 9.51
N ILE A 300 -31.98 27.15 8.69
CA ILE A 300 -32.83 26.61 7.62
C ILE A 300 -34.10 25.98 8.21
N LYS A 301 -33.99 25.20 9.30
CA LYS A 301 -35.16 24.63 9.98
C LYS A 301 -36.10 25.72 10.49
N ARG A 302 -35.57 26.75 11.15
CA ARG A 302 -36.39 27.89 11.63
C ARG A 302 -37.08 28.62 10.48
N ALA A 303 -36.36 28.87 9.38
CA ALA A 303 -36.94 29.50 8.20
C ALA A 303 -38.02 28.63 7.55
N LEU A 304 -37.83 27.30 7.50
CA LEU A 304 -38.84 26.37 7.00
C LEU A 304 -40.08 26.33 7.91
N PHE A 305 -39.90 26.31 9.23
CA PHE A 305 -41.04 26.37 10.15
C PHE A 305 -41.80 27.70 10.04
N ALA A 306 -41.10 28.83 9.98
CA ALA A 306 -41.73 30.14 9.75
C ALA A 306 -42.50 30.17 8.42
N ALA A 307 -41.92 29.67 7.33
CA ALA A 307 -42.61 29.60 6.04
C ALA A 307 -43.83 28.64 6.06
N MET A 308 -43.79 27.58 6.87
CA MET A 308 -44.93 26.68 7.08
C MET A 308 -46.04 27.35 7.89
N GLU A 309 -45.68 28.12 8.93
CA GLU A 309 -46.62 28.91 9.72
C GLU A 309 -47.28 30.01 8.87
N GLU A 310 -46.53 30.72 8.04
CA GLU A 310 -47.07 31.71 7.10
C GLU A 310 -48.04 31.08 6.10
N LYS A 311 -47.70 29.90 5.55
CA LYS A 311 -48.62 29.16 4.67
C LYS A 311 -49.87 28.67 5.40
N ALA A 312 -49.75 28.25 6.65
CA ALA A 312 -50.90 27.86 7.47
C ALA A 312 -51.80 29.06 7.77
N ALA A 313 -51.21 30.21 8.11
CA ALA A 313 -51.92 31.47 8.33
C ALA A 313 -52.62 31.96 7.04
N ALA A 314 -51.95 31.90 5.89
CA ALA A 314 -52.55 32.25 4.61
C ALA A 314 -53.73 31.34 4.23
N LYS A 315 -53.61 30.03 4.50
CA LYS A 315 -54.73 29.09 4.31
C LYS A 315 -55.87 29.36 5.28
N ALA A 316 -55.59 29.67 6.53
CA ALA A 316 -56.61 30.04 7.51
C ALA A 316 -57.36 31.32 7.07
N ALA A 317 -56.64 32.34 6.60
CA ALA A 317 -57.23 33.55 6.05
C ALA A 317 -58.12 33.27 4.83
N ALA A 318 -57.67 32.41 3.91
CA ALA A 318 -58.48 32.00 2.75
C ALA A 318 -59.78 31.29 3.18
N VAL A 319 -59.72 30.39 4.18
CA VAL A 319 -60.91 29.73 4.72
C VAL A 319 -61.84 30.74 5.39
N GLU A 320 -61.33 31.75 6.10
CA GLU A 320 -62.16 32.80 6.68
C GLU A 320 -62.89 33.64 5.61
N GLU A 321 -62.21 33.95 4.50
CA GLU A 321 -62.82 34.64 3.36
C GLU A 321 -63.90 33.79 2.69
N GLU A 322 -63.66 32.50 2.48
CA GLU A 322 -64.66 31.55 1.98
C GLU A 322 -65.87 31.45 2.93
N MET A 323 -65.64 31.43 4.25
CA MET A 323 -66.73 31.42 5.24
C MET A 323 -67.54 32.71 5.24
N ARG A 324 -66.91 33.87 5.02
CA ARG A 324 -67.62 35.15 4.84
C ARG A 324 -68.46 35.12 3.57
N TYR A 325 -67.88 34.70 2.45
CA TYR A 325 -68.59 34.56 1.18
C TYR A 325 -69.78 33.61 1.31
N ASN A 326 -69.60 32.44 1.92
CA ASN A 326 -70.67 31.47 2.13
C ASN A 326 -71.79 32.02 3.03
N ARG A 327 -71.47 32.79 4.07
CA ARG A 327 -72.48 33.46 4.91
C ARG A 327 -73.27 34.51 4.12
N GLU A 328 -72.61 35.29 3.29
CA GLU A 328 -73.28 36.26 2.43
C GLU A 328 -74.16 35.58 1.37
N TYR A 329 -73.70 34.45 0.83
CA TYR A 329 -74.47 33.64 -0.10
C TYR A 329 -75.72 33.03 0.54
N ILE A 330 -75.60 32.46 1.73
CA ILE A 330 -76.75 31.93 2.49
C ILE A 330 -77.77 33.05 2.76
N LYS A 331 -77.31 34.24 3.19
CA LYS A 331 -78.21 35.39 3.40
C LYS A 331 -78.97 35.79 2.14
N LYS A 332 -78.33 35.75 0.97
CA LYS A 332 -78.99 36.02 -0.32
C LYS A 332 -80.04 34.94 -0.63
N MET A 333 -79.69 33.67 -0.45
CA MET A 333 -80.62 32.56 -0.66
C MET A 333 -81.83 32.64 0.29
N GLU A 334 -81.60 32.95 1.57
CA GLU A 334 -82.68 33.14 2.55
C GLU A 334 -83.57 34.34 2.21
N ALA A 335 -82.99 35.45 1.72
CA ALA A 335 -83.75 36.60 1.26
C ALA A 335 -84.62 36.27 0.03
N ASP A 336 -84.05 35.53 -0.94
CA ASP A 336 -84.77 35.06 -2.12
C ASP A 336 -85.89 34.06 -1.74
N GLU A 337 -85.62 33.15 -0.81
CA GLU A 337 -86.63 32.25 -0.26
C GLU A 337 -87.73 33.00 0.49
N ALA A 338 -87.38 33.99 1.31
CA ALA A 338 -88.36 34.82 2.00
C ALA A 338 -89.23 35.60 1.00
N ALA A 339 -88.65 36.13 -0.07
CA ALA A 339 -89.39 36.79 -1.15
C ALA A 339 -90.34 35.81 -1.86
N ARG A 340 -89.90 34.57 -2.14
CA ARG A 340 -90.75 33.50 -2.68
C ARG A 340 -91.89 33.16 -1.73
N ARG A 341 -91.62 32.99 -0.43
CA ARG A 341 -92.65 32.70 0.59
C ARG A 341 -93.67 33.83 0.68
N GLN A 342 -93.24 35.09 0.66
CA GLN A 342 -94.14 36.24 0.62
C GLN A 342 -94.99 36.28 -0.66
N ALA A 343 -94.43 35.94 -1.82
CA ALA A 343 -95.18 35.85 -3.07
C ALA A 343 -96.22 34.71 -3.04
N VAL A 344 -95.88 33.56 -2.48
CA VAL A 344 -96.80 32.44 -2.27
C VAL A 344 -97.90 32.83 -1.28
N ALA A 345 -97.57 33.46 -0.15
CA ALA A 345 -98.55 33.93 0.83
C ALA A 345 -99.52 34.94 0.20
N LYS A 346 -99.03 35.93 -0.55
CA LYS A 346 -99.88 36.87 -1.30
C LYS A 346 -100.78 36.16 -2.32
N ARG A 347 -100.28 35.09 -2.96
CA ARG A 347 -101.09 34.27 -3.88
C ARG A 347 -102.15 33.48 -3.12
N GLN A 348 -101.81 32.88 -1.99
CA GLN A 348 -102.74 32.16 -1.12
C GLN A 348 -103.83 33.08 -0.55
N GLU A 349 -103.49 34.29 -0.12
CA GLU A 349 -104.46 35.29 0.33
C GLU A 349 -105.40 35.71 -0.82
N LYS A 350 -104.88 35.92 -2.03
CA LYS A 350 -105.72 36.16 -3.21
C LYS A 350 -106.64 34.97 -3.52
N MET A 351 -106.14 33.74 -3.41
CA MET A 351 -106.96 32.54 -3.60
C MET A 351 -108.02 32.42 -2.49
N ARG A 352 -107.65 32.68 -1.23
CA ARG A 352 -108.57 32.69 -0.09
C ARG A 352 -109.65 33.75 -0.22
N GLN A 353 -109.32 34.97 -0.64
CA GLN A 353 -110.31 36.01 -0.93
C GLN A 353 -111.21 35.67 -2.12
N ALA A 354 -110.67 35.00 -3.15
CA ALA A 354 -111.48 34.49 -4.26
C ALA A 354 -112.41 33.35 -3.82
N PHE A 355 -111.94 32.50 -2.90
CA PHE A 355 -112.67 31.40 -2.30
C PHE A 355 -113.80 31.85 -1.37
N GLU A 356 -113.53 32.83 -0.51
CA GLU A 356 -114.51 33.49 0.36
C GLU A 356 -115.61 34.19 -0.47
N ARG A 357 -115.29 34.67 -1.69
CA ARG A 357 -116.28 35.19 -2.66
C ARG A 357 -117.03 34.11 -3.45
N GLY A 358 -116.52 32.88 -3.50
CA GLY A 358 -117.01 31.80 -4.38
C GLY A 358 -117.84 30.72 -3.71
N GLY A 359 -118.04 30.75 -2.38
CA GLY A 359 -118.72 29.68 -1.64
C GLY A 359 -117.80 28.49 -1.37
N GLY A 360 -116.99 28.59 -0.32
CA GLY A 360 -115.80 27.78 -0.08
C GLY A 360 -116.00 26.34 0.45
N ASP A 361 -117.15 26.00 1.01
CA ASP A 361 -117.23 24.75 1.80
C ASP A 361 -117.19 23.46 0.95
N ALA A 362 -117.49 23.54 -0.35
CA ALA A 362 -117.47 22.36 -1.24
C ALA A 362 -116.09 22.05 -1.85
N LEU A 363 -115.17 23.01 -1.94
CA LEU A 363 -113.85 22.85 -2.57
C LEU A 363 -112.76 22.40 -1.59
N GLN A 364 -112.92 22.67 -0.29
CA GLN A 364 -112.00 22.25 0.78
C GLN A 364 -111.85 20.72 0.85
N ALA A 365 -112.95 19.98 0.66
CA ALA A 365 -112.91 18.52 0.62
C ALA A 365 -112.09 17.96 -0.56
N SER A 366 -112.07 18.65 -1.72
CA SER A 366 -111.28 18.22 -2.88
C SER A 366 -109.79 18.54 -2.76
N LEU A 367 -109.44 19.60 -2.02
CA LEU A 367 -108.05 20.00 -1.77
C LEU A 367 -107.38 19.08 -0.76
N GLU A 368 -108.09 18.66 0.29
CA GLU A 368 -107.57 17.66 1.24
C GLU A 368 -107.29 16.30 0.57
N GLU A 369 -108.09 15.93 -0.44
CA GLU A 369 -107.84 14.72 -1.23
C GLU A 369 -106.64 14.90 -2.18
N GLN A 370 -106.46 16.09 -2.76
CA GLN A 370 -105.27 16.42 -3.56
C GLN A 370 -103.98 16.47 -2.72
N GLU A 371 -104.03 17.03 -1.51
CA GLU A 371 -102.88 17.09 -0.60
C GLU A 371 -102.40 15.70 -0.18
N ARG A 372 -103.32 14.73 -0.02
CA ARG A 372 -102.94 13.32 0.25
C ARG A 372 -102.26 12.68 -0.96
N VAL A 373 -102.73 12.96 -2.17
CA VAL A 373 -102.11 12.45 -3.41
C VAL A 373 -100.75 13.10 -3.65
N GLU A 374 -100.61 14.39 -3.38
CA GLU A 374 -99.34 15.12 -3.51
C GLU A 374 -98.35 14.72 -2.42
N ALA A 375 -98.77 14.51 -1.17
CA ALA A 375 -97.93 13.97 -0.11
C ALA A 375 -97.43 12.56 -0.44
N ALA A 376 -98.29 11.70 -1.02
CA ALA A 376 -97.88 10.37 -1.48
C ALA A 376 -96.89 10.43 -2.66
N ARG A 377 -97.05 11.39 -3.59
CA ARG A 377 -96.09 11.61 -4.69
C ARG A 377 -94.76 12.18 -4.17
N ALA A 378 -94.80 13.10 -3.22
CA ALA A 378 -93.61 13.67 -2.58
C ALA A 378 -92.83 12.59 -1.80
N ALA A 379 -93.51 11.71 -1.07
CA ALA A 379 -92.88 10.60 -0.38
C ALA A 379 -92.19 9.61 -1.35
N ARG A 380 -92.81 9.33 -2.51
CA ARG A 380 -92.19 8.50 -3.56
C ARG A 380 -90.94 9.14 -4.16
N LEU A 381 -90.99 10.44 -4.45
CA LEU A 381 -89.83 11.17 -4.97
C LEU A 381 -88.70 11.28 -3.94
N ALA A 382 -89.02 11.48 -2.66
CA ALA A 382 -88.04 11.47 -1.58
C ALA A 382 -87.34 10.10 -1.46
N ALA A 383 -88.11 9.01 -1.46
CA ALA A 383 -87.56 7.65 -1.45
C ALA A 383 -86.70 7.34 -2.68
N GLU A 384 -87.06 7.86 -3.87
CA GLU A 384 -86.27 7.71 -5.08
C GLU A 384 -84.95 8.50 -5.01
N LEU A 385 -84.96 9.69 -4.42
CA LEU A 385 -83.74 10.50 -4.22
C LEU A 385 -82.81 9.84 -3.19
N GLU A 386 -83.34 9.30 -2.10
CA GLU A 386 -82.57 8.55 -1.11
C GLU A 386 -81.97 7.27 -1.70
N ALA A 387 -82.70 6.55 -2.55
CA ALA A 387 -82.15 5.41 -3.28
C ALA A 387 -80.99 5.83 -4.21
N LYS A 388 -81.14 6.94 -4.93
CA LYS A 388 -80.10 7.50 -5.81
C LYS A 388 -78.87 7.99 -5.05
N THR A 389 -79.01 8.55 -3.85
CA THR A 389 -77.85 8.95 -3.03
C THR A 389 -77.09 7.73 -2.51
N LEU A 390 -77.79 6.69 -2.05
CA LEU A 390 -77.16 5.44 -1.61
C LEU A 390 -76.44 4.72 -2.75
N GLU A 391 -76.99 4.71 -3.97
CA GLU A 391 -76.31 4.17 -5.15
C GLU A 391 -75.06 4.95 -5.52
N ARG A 392 -75.12 6.30 -5.47
CA ARG A 392 -73.94 7.16 -5.70
C ARG A 392 -72.86 6.91 -4.66
N GLU A 393 -73.22 6.81 -3.39
CA GLU A 393 -72.28 6.51 -2.30
C GLU A 393 -71.61 5.14 -2.49
N ARG A 394 -72.35 4.12 -2.93
CA ARG A 394 -71.78 2.80 -3.26
C ARG A 394 -70.78 2.89 -4.41
N LEU A 395 -71.13 3.58 -5.50
CA LEU A 395 -70.23 3.78 -6.65
C LEU A 395 -68.97 4.55 -6.25
N ASP A 396 -69.09 5.57 -5.40
CA ASP A 396 -67.94 6.33 -4.91
C ASP A 396 -67.05 5.51 -3.97
N GLN A 397 -67.64 4.65 -3.13
CA GLN A 397 -66.88 3.70 -2.33
C GLN A 397 -66.14 2.67 -3.21
N GLU A 398 -66.76 2.16 -4.26
CA GLU A 398 -66.09 1.27 -5.21
C GLU A 398 -64.97 1.97 -5.98
N ARG A 399 -65.18 3.22 -6.40
CA ARG A 399 -64.13 4.04 -7.02
C ARG A 399 -62.96 4.25 -6.07
N ARG A 400 -63.23 4.57 -4.80
CA ARG A 400 -62.18 4.72 -3.77
C ARG A 400 -61.42 3.41 -3.54
N LYS A 401 -62.12 2.27 -3.49
CA LYS A 401 -61.47 0.95 -3.38
C LYS A 401 -60.58 0.66 -4.58
N LYS A 402 -61.06 0.88 -5.81
CA LYS A 402 -60.27 0.70 -7.04
C LYS A 402 -59.05 1.63 -7.09
N MET A 403 -59.20 2.89 -6.67
CA MET A 403 -58.08 3.83 -6.59
C MET A 403 -57.07 3.41 -5.52
N ALA A 404 -57.52 2.91 -4.37
CA ALA A 404 -56.64 2.39 -3.32
C ALA A 404 -55.89 1.12 -3.78
N GLU A 405 -56.57 0.20 -4.46
CA GLU A 405 -55.95 -1.00 -5.04
C GLU A 405 -54.92 -0.65 -6.13
N ALA A 406 -55.23 0.33 -6.99
CA ALA A 406 -54.29 0.83 -8.00
C ALA A 406 -53.06 1.47 -7.35
N ALA A 407 -53.25 2.29 -6.32
CA ALA A 407 -52.15 2.90 -5.57
C ALA A 407 -51.28 1.86 -4.85
N MET A 408 -51.89 0.80 -4.30
CA MET A 408 -51.14 -0.30 -3.69
C MET A 408 -50.31 -1.07 -4.74
N ARG A 409 -50.89 -1.36 -5.92
CA ARG A 409 -50.15 -1.99 -7.02
C ARG A 409 -49.00 -1.12 -7.51
N GLU A 410 -49.21 0.19 -7.64
CA GLU A 410 -48.16 1.13 -8.03
C GLU A 410 -47.03 1.18 -6.99
N LEU A 411 -47.35 1.15 -5.70
CA LEU A 411 -46.35 1.06 -4.64
C LEU A 411 -45.57 -0.25 -4.69
N ASP A 412 -46.24 -1.38 -4.92
CA ASP A 412 -45.59 -2.69 -5.05
C ASP A 412 -44.67 -2.73 -6.29
N GLU A 413 -45.08 -2.14 -7.41
CA GLU A 413 -44.24 -1.98 -8.61
C GLU A 413 -43.02 -1.08 -8.34
N GLN A 414 -43.20 0.03 -7.62
CA GLN A 414 -42.08 0.91 -7.24
C GLN A 414 -41.10 0.21 -6.28
N VAL A 415 -41.61 -0.59 -5.34
CA VAL A 415 -40.77 -1.40 -4.44
C VAL A 415 -40.03 -2.47 -5.23
N ALA A 416 -40.70 -3.19 -6.12
CA ALA A 416 -40.08 -4.20 -6.98
C ALA A 416 -39.01 -3.60 -7.91
N ALA A 417 -39.27 -2.43 -8.49
CA ALA A 417 -38.30 -1.70 -9.31
C ALA A 417 -37.06 -1.29 -8.49
N ARG A 418 -37.25 -0.75 -7.28
CA ARG A 418 -36.14 -0.40 -6.37
C ARG A 418 -35.35 -1.62 -5.91
N GLU A 419 -36.01 -2.75 -5.66
CA GLU A 419 -35.31 -3.99 -5.34
C GLU A 419 -34.52 -4.53 -6.53
N ALA A 420 -35.06 -4.44 -7.75
CA ALA A 420 -34.35 -4.82 -8.96
C ALA A 420 -33.10 -3.95 -9.19
N GLU A 421 -33.21 -2.63 -8.99
CA GLU A 421 -32.07 -1.70 -9.04
C GLU A 421 -31.01 -2.05 -7.98
N ARG A 422 -31.42 -2.36 -6.75
CA ARG A 422 -30.49 -2.78 -5.68
C ARG A 422 -29.79 -4.10 -6.02
N ARG A 423 -30.51 -5.07 -6.59
CA ARG A 423 -29.93 -6.35 -7.03
C ARG A 423 -28.97 -6.16 -8.22
N ALA A 424 -29.30 -5.27 -9.16
CA ALA A 424 -28.43 -4.92 -10.27
C ALA A 424 -27.14 -4.23 -9.78
N ALA A 425 -27.26 -3.26 -8.87
CA ALA A 425 -26.12 -2.58 -8.26
C ALA A 425 -25.22 -3.56 -7.47
N ALA A 426 -25.81 -4.48 -6.70
CA ALA A 426 -25.05 -5.52 -6.01
C ALA A 426 -24.32 -6.46 -6.98
N ALA A 427 -24.96 -6.83 -8.11
CA ALA A 427 -24.33 -7.65 -9.14
C ALA A 427 -23.18 -6.92 -9.85
N GLU A 428 -23.29 -5.61 -10.10
CA GLU A 428 -22.21 -4.79 -10.64
C GLU A 428 -21.05 -4.65 -9.65
N GLU A 429 -21.33 -4.46 -8.36
CA GLU A 429 -20.30 -4.43 -7.33
C GLU A 429 -19.54 -5.77 -7.23
N GLU A 430 -20.26 -6.90 -7.31
CA GLU A 430 -19.63 -8.22 -7.38
C GLU A 430 -18.74 -8.39 -8.62
N ARG A 431 -19.16 -7.89 -9.78
CA ARG A 431 -18.35 -7.91 -11.00
C ARG A 431 -17.09 -7.08 -10.82
N GLY A 432 -17.20 -5.86 -10.27
CA GLY A 432 -16.06 -5.01 -9.94
C GLY A 432 -15.08 -5.69 -8.97
N ARG A 433 -15.58 -6.34 -7.92
CA ARG A 433 -14.74 -7.11 -6.98
C ARG A 433 -14.05 -8.30 -7.64
N ARG A 434 -14.70 -9.00 -8.58
CA ARG A 434 -14.08 -10.10 -9.34
C ARG A 434 -12.97 -9.60 -10.26
N GLU A 435 -13.17 -8.47 -10.92
CA GLU A 435 -12.16 -7.83 -11.77
C GLU A 435 -10.96 -7.34 -10.94
N GLN A 436 -11.21 -6.72 -9.78
CA GLN A 436 -10.14 -6.34 -8.85
C GLN A 436 -9.32 -7.54 -8.38
N ARG A 437 -9.97 -8.66 -8.03
CA ARG A 437 -9.26 -9.90 -7.65
C ARG A 437 -8.44 -10.48 -8.81
N ARG A 438 -8.91 -10.37 -10.05
CA ARG A 438 -8.14 -10.78 -11.24
C ARG A 438 -6.93 -9.88 -11.45
N ALA A 439 -7.10 -8.56 -11.39
CA ALA A 439 -6.01 -7.60 -11.50
C ALA A 439 -4.96 -7.78 -10.38
N GLU A 440 -5.39 -8.04 -9.14
CA GLU A 440 -4.48 -8.33 -8.03
C GLU A 440 -3.72 -9.65 -8.25
N ALA A 441 -4.38 -10.69 -8.74
CA ALA A 441 -3.73 -11.97 -9.06
C ALA A 441 -2.71 -11.82 -10.19
N GLU A 442 -3.00 -11.04 -11.23
CA GLU A 442 -2.08 -10.72 -12.31
C GLU A 442 -0.87 -9.91 -11.81
N ALA A 443 -1.10 -8.90 -10.97
CA ALA A 443 -0.02 -8.13 -10.35
C ALA A 443 0.87 -8.98 -9.43
N ARG A 444 0.30 -9.95 -8.71
CA ARG A 444 1.06 -10.93 -7.91
C ARG A 444 1.92 -11.82 -8.80
N ARG A 445 1.37 -12.33 -9.91
CA ARG A 445 2.13 -13.13 -10.89
C ARG A 445 3.31 -12.34 -11.48
N GLN A 446 3.09 -11.09 -11.88
CA GLN A 446 4.16 -10.22 -12.38
C GLN A 446 5.28 -10.02 -11.34
N ARG A 447 4.93 -9.77 -10.07
CA ARG A 447 5.92 -9.64 -8.99
C ARG A 447 6.69 -10.94 -8.74
N GLU A 448 6.04 -12.09 -8.86
CA GLU A 448 6.69 -13.40 -8.73
C GLU A 448 7.62 -13.68 -9.92
N GLU A 449 7.21 -13.34 -11.14
CA GLU A 449 8.03 -13.43 -12.35
C GLU A 449 9.24 -12.50 -12.27
N GLU A 450 9.08 -11.25 -11.82
CA GLU A 450 10.19 -10.32 -11.59
C GLU A 450 11.16 -10.84 -10.52
N LYS A 451 10.65 -11.40 -9.42
CA LYS A 451 11.49 -12.02 -8.38
C LYS A 451 12.24 -13.23 -8.94
N ALA A 452 11.58 -14.07 -9.74
CA ALA A 452 12.21 -15.21 -10.39
C ALA A 452 13.28 -14.76 -11.40
N ALA A 453 13.01 -13.72 -12.20
CA ALA A 453 13.97 -13.13 -13.12
C ALA A 453 15.18 -12.54 -12.39
N ARG A 454 14.97 -11.82 -11.28
CA ARG A 454 16.08 -11.33 -10.43
C ARG A 454 16.91 -12.47 -9.86
N ARG A 455 16.29 -13.58 -9.43
CA ARG A 455 17.03 -14.76 -8.95
C ARG A 455 17.85 -15.41 -10.06
N ARG A 456 17.30 -15.53 -11.28
CA ARG A 456 18.03 -16.02 -12.47
C ARG A 456 19.20 -15.11 -12.83
N ALA A 457 18.99 -13.80 -12.87
CA ALA A 457 20.07 -12.83 -13.11
C ALA A 457 21.15 -12.90 -12.01
N GLN A 458 20.78 -13.10 -10.75
CA GLN A 458 21.75 -13.29 -9.66
C GLN A 458 22.52 -14.61 -9.78
N SER A 459 21.88 -15.72 -10.19
CA SER A 459 22.59 -16.98 -10.42
C SER A 459 23.54 -16.86 -11.61
N GLU A 460 23.10 -16.26 -12.71
CA GLU A 460 23.95 -16.01 -13.90
C GLU A 460 25.13 -15.11 -13.56
N ALA A 461 24.93 -14.04 -12.78
CA ALA A 461 26.02 -13.17 -12.33
C ALA A 461 27.03 -13.92 -11.44
N ARG A 462 26.58 -14.82 -10.56
CA ARG A 462 27.47 -15.66 -9.74
C ARG A 462 28.22 -16.69 -10.58
N GLU A 463 27.57 -17.27 -11.58
CA GLU A 463 28.22 -18.19 -12.53
C GLU A 463 29.26 -17.46 -13.38
N ALA A 464 28.96 -16.26 -13.87
CA ALA A 464 29.91 -15.41 -14.58
C ALA A 464 31.12 -15.05 -13.70
N GLN A 465 30.91 -14.71 -12.42
CA GLN A 465 32.01 -14.47 -11.48
C GLN A 465 32.87 -15.72 -11.26
N LYS A 466 32.26 -16.90 -11.12
CA LYS A 466 33.00 -18.17 -11.02
C LYS A 466 33.78 -18.48 -12.29
N ALA A 467 33.19 -18.25 -13.46
CA ALA A 467 33.86 -18.44 -14.75
C ALA A 467 35.05 -17.49 -14.91
N ALA A 468 34.90 -16.21 -14.56
CA ALA A 468 35.97 -15.23 -14.58
C ALA A 468 37.12 -15.61 -13.64
N LEU A 469 36.81 -16.05 -12.42
CA LEU A 469 37.84 -16.56 -11.49
C LEU A 469 38.53 -17.81 -12.04
N ALA A 470 37.78 -18.75 -12.66
CA ALA A 470 38.36 -19.92 -13.29
C ALA A 470 39.29 -19.55 -14.46
N GLU A 471 38.93 -18.54 -15.27
CA GLU A 471 39.80 -18.00 -16.31
C GLU A 471 41.04 -17.31 -15.74
N GLU A 472 40.93 -16.53 -14.67
CA GLU A 472 42.09 -15.94 -13.98
C GLU A 472 43.01 -17.02 -13.41
N HIS A 473 42.45 -18.07 -12.80
CA HIS A 473 43.23 -19.22 -12.33
C HIS A 473 43.92 -19.95 -13.47
N ARG A 474 43.25 -20.12 -14.63
CA ARG A 474 43.87 -20.68 -15.83
C ARG A 474 45.00 -19.80 -16.35
N ARG A 475 44.79 -18.47 -16.43
CA ARG A 475 45.81 -17.51 -16.85
C ARG A 475 47.02 -17.56 -15.92
N ARG A 476 46.81 -17.46 -14.61
CA ARG A 476 47.89 -17.61 -13.61
C ARG A 476 48.59 -18.95 -13.73
N TYR A 477 47.85 -20.04 -13.92
CA TYR A 477 48.45 -21.36 -14.10
C TYR A 477 49.34 -21.40 -15.35
N HIS A 478 48.91 -20.83 -16.48
CA HIS A 478 49.73 -20.71 -17.68
C HIS A 478 50.94 -19.79 -17.47
N GLU A 479 50.77 -18.63 -16.83
CA GLU A 479 51.85 -17.71 -16.45
C GLU A 479 52.88 -18.34 -15.50
N TYR A 480 52.48 -19.27 -14.63
CA TYR A 480 53.40 -20.03 -13.77
C TYR A 480 54.02 -21.23 -14.49
N ARG A 481 53.28 -21.86 -15.41
CA ARG A 481 53.70 -23.05 -16.15
C ARG A 481 54.71 -22.70 -17.24
N GLU A 482 54.53 -21.63 -18.00
CA GLU A 482 55.45 -21.24 -19.08
C GLU A 482 56.90 -21.02 -18.58
N PRO A 483 57.16 -20.26 -17.50
CA PRO A 483 58.50 -20.14 -16.94
C PRO A 483 59.02 -21.43 -16.32
N PHE A 484 58.14 -22.30 -15.81
CA PHE A 484 58.54 -23.58 -15.25
C PHE A 484 58.98 -24.54 -16.36
N GLU A 485 58.19 -24.66 -17.43
CA GLU A 485 58.55 -25.47 -18.61
C GLU A 485 59.82 -24.94 -19.28
N ASP A 486 60.01 -23.62 -19.40
CA ASP A 486 61.26 -23.05 -19.93
C ASP A 486 62.47 -23.29 -19.00
N ARG A 487 62.27 -23.27 -17.67
CA ARG A 487 63.30 -23.62 -16.67
C ARG A 487 63.64 -25.11 -16.58
N TYR A 488 62.82 -26.01 -17.12
CA TYR A 488 63.13 -27.46 -17.19
C TYR A 488 63.34 -27.95 -18.61
N ARG A 489 63.17 -27.09 -19.62
CA ARG A 489 63.42 -27.38 -21.04
C ARG A 489 64.85 -27.85 -21.29
N TRP A 490 65.83 -27.26 -20.60
CA TRP A 490 67.24 -27.69 -20.67
C TRP A 490 67.50 -29.05 -20.01
N LEU A 491 66.71 -29.43 -18.99
CA LEU A 491 66.79 -30.72 -18.30
C LEU A 491 66.23 -31.88 -19.16
N HIS A 492 65.25 -31.61 -20.03
CA HIS A 492 64.64 -32.62 -20.90
C HIS A 492 65.06 -32.55 -22.38
N ALA A 493 65.67 -31.46 -22.84
CA ALA A 493 66.17 -31.34 -24.22
C ALA A 493 67.24 -32.40 -24.57
N GLY A 494 68.06 -32.81 -23.60
CA GLY A 494 69.04 -33.90 -23.80
C GLY A 494 68.42 -35.29 -23.89
N VAL A 495 67.27 -35.51 -23.25
CA VAL A 495 66.60 -36.82 -23.18
C VAL A 495 65.63 -37.02 -24.35
N LEU A 496 64.98 -35.95 -24.83
CA LEU A 496 64.04 -36.00 -25.96
C LEU A 496 64.72 -35.89 -27.34
N SER A 497 65.94 -35.36 -27.43
CA SER A 497 66.71 -35.29 -28.69
C SER A 497 67.36 -36.62 -29.08
N GLY A 498 67.19 -37.70 -28.32
CA GLY A 498 67.71 -39.03 -28.66
C GLY A 498 69.25 -39.12 -28.70
N THR A 499 69.96 -38.13 -28.16
CA THR A 499 71.43 -38.06 -28.24
C THR A 499 72.15 -38.61 -27.01
N GLN A 500 71.46 -38.90 -25.90
CA GLN A 500 72.04 -39.64 -24.78
C GLN A 500 71.82 -41.15 -24.91
N ARG A 501 72.80 -41.81 -25.53
CA ARG A 501 73.03 -43.26 -25.46
C ARG A 501 73.27 -43.68 -24.00
N ALA A 502 72.23 -44.03 -23.24
CA ALA A 502 72.43 -44.78 -21.99
C ALA A 502 71.26 -45.64 -21.50
N PHE A 503 70.08 -45.63 -22.11
CA PHE A 503 68.94 -46.47 -21.67
C PHE A 503 68.32 -47.33 -22.78
N ASN A 504 69.16 -47.88 -23.66
CA ASN A 504 68.73 -48.80 -24.72
C ASN A 504 68.69 -50.29 -24.29
N ASN A 505 68.42 -50.56 -23.01
CA ASN A 505 68.32 -51.94 -22.48
C ASN A 505 66.86 -52.43 -22.28
N LEU A 506 65.87 -51.70 -22.81
CA LEU A 506 64.46 -52.11 -22.78
C LEU A 506 63.86 -52.30 -24.19
N ALA A 507 64.70 -52.49 -25.22
CA ALA A 507 64.24 -53.00 -26.50
C ALA A 507 63.78 -54.46 -26.32
N VAL A 508 62.49 -54.62 -26.01
CA VAL A 508 61.78 -55.89 -26.11
C VAL A 508 61.91 -56.37 -27.56
N PRO A 509 62.48 -57.56 -27.83
CA PRO A 509 62.53 -58.08 -29.19
C PRO A 509 61.09 -58.31 -29.69
N GLU A 510 60.81 -57.86 -30.92
CA GLU A 510 59.51 -57.85 -31.61
C GLU A 510 58.85 -59.23 -31.81
N GLY A 511 59.32 -60.28 -31.13
CA GLY A 511 58.83 -61.65 -31.24
C GLY A 511 57.90 -62.14 -30.11
N LYS A 512 57.53 -61.31 -29.11
CA LYS A 512 56.73 -61.77 -27.96
C LYS A 512 55.31 -61.19 -27.82
N ALA A 513 54.85 -60.37 -28.77
CA ALA A 513 53.45 -59.92 -28.80
C ALA A 513 52.48 -61.01 -29.30
N ALA A 514 52.97 -62.11 -29.89
CA ALA A 514 52.12 -63.17 -30.45
C ALA A 514 51.75 -64.29 -29.45
N VAL A 515 52.34 -64.35 -28.25
CA VAL A 515 52.10 -65.45 -27.29
C VAL A 515 51.07 -65.10 -26.21
N LEU A 516 50.77 -63.81 -25.99
CA LEU A 516 49.76 -63.39 -25.02
C LEU A 516 48.34 -63.27 -25.60
N ALA A 517 48.17 -63.40 -26.92
CA ALA A 517 46.85 -63.46 -27.56
C ALA A 517 46.28 -64.88 -27.69
N SER A 518 47.00 -65.91 -27.23
CA SER A 518 46.57 -67.32 -27.31
C SER A 518 46.34 -67.99 -25.95
N LEU A 519 46.18 -67.20 -24.88
CA LEU A 519 45.96 -67.69 -23.50
C LEU A 519 44.68 -67.13 -22.86
N GLU A 520 43.70 -66.73 -23.67
CA GLU A 520 42.31 -66.56 -23.24
C GLU A 520 41.43 -67.53 -24.03
N LEU A 521 41.37 -68.77 -23.52
CA LEU A 521 40.28 -69.73 -23.70
C LEU A 521 39.79 -70.11 -22.32
#